data_AF-A0AAX2LG07-F1
#
_entry.id   AF-A0AAX2LG07-F1
#
_cell.length_a   1.000
_cell.length_b   1.000
_cell.length_c   1.000
_cell.angle_alpha   90.00
_cell.angle_beta   90.00
_cell.angle_gamma   90.00
#
_symmetry.space_group_name_H-M   'P 1'
#
loop_
_entity.id
_entity.type
_entity.pdbx_description
1 polymer ?
#
loop_
_entity_poly.entity_id
_entity_poly.type
_entity_poly.pdbx_seq_one_letter_code
_entity_poly.pdbx_strand_id
1 'polypeptide(L)'
;MLSKTVVQTQRFLRLPLEAQALYCHLVVNADDDGIVEAFPVMRMINANEDSLNLLTLKQYLLLLNNEMVYFIKDFFEQNTIKADRYTPSSHRQLLIDYLKDNQLLECLNLGPRLINYLQNTRLQVGTSLDPDGNRNIIKDKISKDRIGKDKLSQDKIGLDNDPFSSRLTDDIWLMETLWHRELTRQEKVLLEGLTVSDSLLQLAIHKTAELEPKKQNMSYVKGILMNWEARGFITADQVIVSEKDYRPLEISNVEVSEDFIAAMDIWKD
;
A
#
# COMPACT_ATOMS: atom_id res chain seq x y z
N MET A 1 -8.22 13.87 -13.70
CA MET A 1 -8.38 13.54 -15.12
C MET A 1 -9.41 12.42 -15.23
N LEU A 2 -10.35 12.47 -16.18
CA LEU A 2 -11.32 11.38 -16.36
C LEU A 2 -10.64 10.20 -17.06
N SER A 3 -10.67 9.01 -16.44
CA SER A 3 -10.03 7.82 -17.01
C SER A 3 -11.00 7.01 -17.88
N LYS A 4 -10.49 6.51 -19.01
CA LYS A 4 -11.19 5.56 -19.87
C LYS A 4 -11.57 4.27 -19.14
N THR A 5 -10.78 3.88 -18.14
CA THR A 5 -11.02 2.68 -17.34
C THR A 5 -12.34 2.73 -16.58
N VAL A 6 -12.90 3.92 -16.36
CA VAL A 6 -14.22 4.13 -15.78
C VAL A 6 -15.25 4.55 -16.82
N VAL A 7 -14.97 5.62 -17.58
CA VAL A 7 -15.99 6.24 -18.46
C VAL A 7 -16.31 5.43 -19.72
N GLN A 8 -15.49 4.43 -20.07
CA GLN A 8 -15.76 3.52 -21.20
C GLN A 8 -16.29 2.15 -20.75
N THR A 9 -16.59 1.97 -19.46
CA THR A 9 -17.16 0.72 -18.96
C THR A 9 -18.61 0.57 -19.38
N GLN A 10 -19.06 -0.68 -19.55
CA GLN A 10 -20.46 -0.96 -19.84
C GLN A 10 -21.40 -0.42 -18.74
N ARG A 11 -20.97 -0.44 -17.48
CA ARG A 11 -21.76 0.11 -16.35
C ARG A 11 -21.97 1.61 -16.49
N PHE A 12 -20.93 2.35 -16.90
CA PHE A 12 -21.00 3.80 -17.08
C PHE A 12 -21.82 4.16 -18.32
N LEU A 13 -21.57 3.50 -19.45
CA LEU A 13 -22.26 3.78 -20.71
C LEU A 13 -23.77 3.46 -20.68
N ARG A 14 -24.22 2.66 -19.70
CA ARG A 14 -25.65 2.39 -19.44
C ARG A 14 -26.36 3.47 -18.63
N LEU A 15 -25.64 4.44 -18.07
CA LEU A 15 -26.25 5.55 -17.34
C LEU A 15 -26.93 6.52 -18.32
N PRO A 16 -28.01 7.22 -17.92
CA PRO A 16 -28.52 8.37 -18.66
C PRO A 16 -27.44 9.43 -18.88
N LEU A 17 -27.51 10.17 -19.99
CA LEU A 17 -26.52 11.19 -20.34
C LEU A 17 -26.36 12.26 -19.25
N GLU A 18 -27.45 12.63 -18.59
CA GLU A 18 -27.43 13.58 -17.49
C GLU A 18 -26.61 13.06 -16.30
N ALA A 19 -26.80 11.79 -15.91
CA ALA A 19 -26.03 11.17 -14.83
C ALA A 19 -24.54 11.00 -15.21
N GLN A 20 -24.24 10.67 -16.47
CA GLN A 20 -22.87 10.63 -16.97
C GLN A 20 -22.21 12.01 -16.88
N ALA A 21 -22.91 13.07 -17.32
CA ALA A 21 -22.42 14.43 -17.24
C ALA A 21 -22.20 14.85 -15.78
N LEU A 22 -23.18 14.63 -14.90
CA LEU A 22 -23.09 14.95 -13.48
C LEU A 22 -21.89 14.26 -12.83
N TYR A 23 -21.71 12.95 -13.06
CA TYR A 23 -20.55 12.22 -12.54
C TYR A 23 -19.23 12.86 -12.99
N CYS A 24 -19.08 13.14 -14.29
CA CYS A 24 -17.87 13.77 -14.83
C CYS A 24 -17.60 15.13 -14.18
N HIS A 25 -18.63 15.95 -13.98
CA HIS A 25 -18.49 17.24 -13.32
C HIS A 25 -18.16 17.11 -11.83
N LEU A 26 -18.72 16.12 -11.12
CA LEU A 26 -18.34 15.83 -9.73
C LEU A 26 -16.86 15.45 -9.62
N VAL A 27 -16.35 14.57 -10.49
CA VAL A 27 -14.93 14.17 -10.50
C VAL A 27 -14.01 15.36 -10.71
N VAL A 28 -14.38 16.30 -11.58
CA VAL A 28 -13.57 17.49 -11.88
C VAL A 28 -13.59 18.52 -10.74
N ASN A 29 -14.66 18.54 -9.93
CA ASN A 29 -14.81 19.48 -8.81
C ASN A 29 -14.49 18.87 -7.44
N ALA A 30 -14.12 17.59 -7.40
CA ALA A 30 -13.72 16.92 -6.16
C ALA A 30 -12.35 17.43 -5.67
N ASP A 31 -12.16 17.37 -4.36
CA ASP A 31 -10.88 17.64 -3.72
C ASP A 31 -9.88 16.48 -3.90
N ASP A 32 -8.68 16.65 -3.36
CA ASP A 32 -7.59 15.68 -3.51
C ASP A 32 -7.83 14.36 -2.74
N ASP A 33 -8.81 14.32 -1.83
CA ASP A 33 -9.24 13.10 -1.14
C ASP A 33 -10.44 12.44 -1.84
N GLY A 34 -10.92 12.98 -2.97
CA GLY A 34 -12.04 12.45 -3.73
C GLY A 34 -13.41 12.77 -3.14
N ILE A 35 -13.49 13.78 -2.27
CA ILE A 35 -14.72 14.27 -1.65
C ILE A 35 -15.22 15.50 -2.42
N VAL A 36 -16.54 15.63 -2.55
CA VAL A 36 -17.17 16.73 -3.30
C VAL A 36 -18.48 17.16 -2.67
N GLU A 37 -18.72 18.47 -2.65
CA GLU A 37 -20.04 19.04 -2.39
C GLU A 37 -20.85 19.00 -3.69
N ALA A 38 -21.90 18.18 -3.75
CA ALA A 38 -22.63 17.96 -4.99
C ALA A 38 -23.56 19.14 -5.34
N PHE A 39 -24.06 19.87 -4.33
CA PHE A 39 -25.05 20.93 -4.54
C PHE A 39 -24.57 22.04 -5.50
N PRO A 40 -23.39 22.67 -5.33
CA PRO A 40 -22.89 23.67 -6.27
C PRO A 40 -22.72 23.13 -7.70
N VAL A 41 -22.25 21.89 -7.83
CA VAL A 41 -22.02 21.24 -9.13
C VAL A 41 -23.33 20.99 -9.87
N MET A 42 -24.35 20.49 -9.17
CA MET A 42 -25.68 20.29 -9.74
C MET A 42 -26.30 21.60 -10.21
N ARG A 43 -26.18 22.67 -9.42
CA ARG A 43 -26.65 24.01 -9.81
C ARG A 43 -25.92 24.56 -11.03
N MET A 44 -24.61 24.31 -11.13
CA MET A 44 -23.79 24.74 -12.26
C MET A 44 -24.23 24.11 -13.59
N ILE A 45 -24.58 22.83 -13.58
CA ILE A 45 -24.95 22.09 -14.81
C ILE A 45 -26.46 21.90 -14.98
N ASN A 46 -27.26 22.42 -14.05
CA ASN A 46 -28.70 22.24 -13.97
C ASN A 46 -29.14 20.75 -13.99
N ALA A 47 -28.44 19.91 -13.22
CA ALA A 47 -28.78 18.50 -13.05
C ALA A 47 -29.85 18.29 -11.96
N ASN A 48 -30.69 17.29 -12.16
CA ASN A 48 -31.70 16.85 -11.23
C ASN A 48 -31.12 15.94 -10.15
N GLU A 49 -31.72 15.95 -8.96
CA GLU A 49 -31.36 15.11 -7.82
C GLU A 49 -31.56 13.62 -8.11
N ASP A 50 -32.49 13.27 -9.00
CA ASP A 50 -32.69 11.89 -9.47
C ASP A 50 -31.41 11.31 -10.10
N SER A 51 -30.63 12.12 -10.83
CA SER A 51 -29.35 11.71 -11.40
C SER A 51 -28.31 11.41 -10.32
N LEU A 52 -28.29 12.20 -9.25
CA LEU A 52 -27.41 12.00 -8.09
C LEU A 52 -27.78 10.73 -7.32
N ASN A 53 -29.08 10.53 -7.08
CA ASN A 53 -29.62 9.33 -6.44
C ASN A 53 -29.30 8.09 -7.26
N LEU A 54 -29.44 8.16 -8.59
CA LEU A 54 -29.07 7.07 -9.48
C LEU A 54 -27.58 6.72 -9.39
N LEU A 55 -26.68 7.72 -9.36
CA LEU A 55 -25.24 7.49 -9.21
C LEU A 55 -24.91 6.81 -7.87
N THR A 56 -25.60 7.20 -6.79
CA THR A 56 -25.49 6.58 -5.47
C THR A 56 -25.96 5.13 -5.49
N LEU A 57 -27.14 4.87 -6.05
CA LEU A 57 -27.69 3.51 -6.22
C LEU A 57 -26.77 2.61 -7.05
N LYS A 58 -26.15 3.16 -8.11
CA LYS A 58 -25.19 2.46 -8.97
C LYS A 58 -23.78 2.39 -8.38
N GLN A 59 -23.61 2.81 -7.12
CA GLN A 59 -22.37 2.71 -6.35
C GLN A 59 -21.19 3.50 -6.95
N TYR A 60 -21.47 4.60 -7.66
CA TYR A 60 -20.43 5.56 -8.06
C TYR A 60 -20.10 6.54 -6.93
N LEU A 61 -21.10 6.88 -6.11
CA LEU A 61 -21.00 7.85 -5.04
C LEU A 61 -21.36 7.22 -3.69
N LEU A 62 -20.78 7.76 -2.61
CA LEU A 62 -21.17 7.51 -1.22
C LEU A 62 -21.63 8.82 -0.59
N LEU A 63 -22.84 8.84 -0.05
CA LEU A 63 -23.35 9.97 0.72
C LEU A 63 -22.70 10.01 2.10
N LEU A 64 -22.07 11.14 2.45
CA LEU A 64 -21.38 11.32 3.73
C LEU A 64 -22.22 12.07 4.76
N ASN A 65 -23.04 13.04 4.34
CA ASN A 65 -23.89 13.82 5.25
C ASN A 65 -25.17 14.34 4.56
N ASN A 66 -26.04 15.02 5.32
CA ASN A 66 -27.28 15.60 4.80
C ASN A 66 -27.08 16.85 3.93
N GLU A 67 -25.88 17.42 3.88
CA GLU A 67 -25.54 18.63 3.11
C GLU A 67 -25.06 18.30 1.69
N MET A 68 -25.38 17.10 1.20
CA MET A 68 -24.97 16.61 -0.13
C MET A 68 -23.45 16.56 -0.31
N VAL A 69 -22.70 16.21 0.73
CA VAL A 69 -21.28 15.87 0.63
C VAL A 69 -21.14 14.39 0.27
N TYR A 70 -20.39 14.11 -0.80
CA TYR A 70 -20.21 12.76 -1.33
C TYR A 70 -18.74 12.39 -1.47
N PHE A 71 -18.43 11.10 -1.34
CA PHE A 71 -17.16 10.51 -1.77
C PHE A 71 -17.33 9.78 -3.10
N ILE A 72 -16.38 10.01 -4.02
CA ILE A 72 -16.35 9.39 -5.34
C ILE A 72 -15.48 8.13 -5.28
N LYS A 73 -16.10 6.94 -5.44
CA LYS A 73 -15.44 5.66 -5.14
C LYS A 73 -14.23 5.34 -6.02
N ASP A 74 -14.30 5.75 -7.27
CA ASP A 74 -13.30 5.48 -8.30
C ASP A 74 -12.38 6.68 -8.55
N PHE A 75 -12.40 7.69 -7.66
CA PHE A 75 -11.60 8.90 -7.82
C PHE A 75 -10.11 8.61 -7.98
N PHE A 76 -9.54 7.76 -7.13
CA PHE A 76 -8.10 7.46 -7.12
C PHE A 76 -7.66 6.54 -8.26
N GLU A 77 -8.60 5.84 -8.92
CA GLU A 77 -8.32 5.11 -10.16
C GLU A 77 -8.00 6.08 -11.31
N GLN A 78 -8.60 7.28 -11.27
CA GLN A 78 -8.53 8.26 -12.34
C GLN A 78 -7.59 9.43 -12.03
N ASN A 79 -7.33 9.67 -10.74
CA ASN A 79 -6.59 10.83 -10.25
C ASN A 79 -5.42 10.38 -9.40
N THR A 80 -4.22 10.57 -9.94
CA THR A 80 -2.96 10.44 -9.18
C THR A 80 -2.45 11.83 -8.84
N ILE A 81 -2.47 12.16 -7.55
CA ILE A 81 -2.05 13.47 -7.03
C ILE A 81 -0.67 13.33 -6.42
N LYS A 82 0.26 14.20 -6.82
CA LYS A 82 1.61 14.22 -6.28
C LYS A 82 1.61 14.81 -4.87
N ALA A 83 2.49 14.31 -4.02
CA ALA A 83 2.58 14.66 -2.60
C ALA A 83 2.75 16.16 -2.34
N ASP A 84 3.51 16.84 -3.21
CA ASP A 84 3.84 18.26 -3.12
C ASP A 84 2.65 19.19 -3.42
N ARG A 85 1.65 18.69 -4.14
CA ARG A 85 0.43 19.43 -4.48
C ARG A 85 -0.79 19.02 -3.66
N TYR A 86 -0.65 17.97 -2.86
CA TYR A 86 -1.75 17.40 -2.12
C TYR A 86 -2.24 18.35 -1.03
N THR A 87 -3.54 18.59 -1.02
CA THR A 87 -4.25 19.38 -0.02
C THR A 87 -5.31 18.52 0.68
N PRO A 88 -5.27 18.42 2.01
CA PRO A 88 -6.23 17.59 2.73
C PRO A 88 -7.66 18.15 2.63
N SER A 89 -8.65 17.27 2.43
CA SER A 89 -10.06 17.68 2.43
C SER A 89 -10.49 18.23 3.79
N SER A 90 -11.28 19.32 3.78
CA SER A 90 -11.97 19.83 4.96
C SER A 90 -13.03 18.85 5.48
N HIS A 91 -13.59 18.01 4.61
CA HIS A 91 -14.65 17.06 4.90
C HIS A 91 -14.14 15.65 5.22
N ARG A 92 -12.82 15.49 5.33
CA ARG A 92 -12.18 14.20 5.62
C ARG A 92 -12.80 13.46 6.79
N GLN A 93 -13.13 14.16 7.87
CA GLN A 93 -13.67 13.55 9.08
C GLN A 93 -15.00 12.82 8.80
N LEU A 94 -15.85 13.39 7.95
CA LEU A 94 -17.12 12.78 7.56
C LEU A 94 -16.91 11.43 6.87
N LEU A 95 -15.92 11.35 5.97
CA LEU A 95 -15.56 10.09 5.33
C LEU A 95 -15.06 9.06 6.35
N ILE A 96 -14.19 9.49 7.28
CA ILE A 96 -13.64 8.60 8.31
C ILE A 96 -14.74 8.04 9.22
N ASP A 97 -15.66 8.89 9.68
CA ASP A 97 -16.75 8.48 10.56
C ASP A 97 -17.70 7.53 9.83
N TYR A 98 -18.06 7.85 8.58
CA TYR A 98 -18.84 6.94 7.73
C TYR A 98 -18.17 5.57 7.56
N LEU A 99 -16.86 5.53 7.31
CA LEU A 99 -16.12 4.28 7.13
C LEU A 99 -16.05 3.43 8.40
N LYS A 100 -15.95 4.07 9.57
CA LYS A 100 -15.95 3.40 10.87
C LYS A 100 -17.32 2.81 11.17
N ASP A 101 -18.38 3.59 11.01
CA ASP A 101 -19.75 3.19 11.31
C ASP A 101 -20.19 2.00 10.44
N ASN A 102 -19.72 1.95 9.19
CA ASN A 102 -20.07 0.90 8.23
C ASN A 102 -19.03 -0.23 8.12
N GLN A 103 -17.93 -0.18 8.88
CA GLN A 103 -16.83 -1.17 8.84
C GLN A 103 -16.20 -1.37 7.44
N LEU A 104 -16.15 -0.33 6.60
CA LEU A 104 -15.72 -0.40 5.19
C LEU A 104 -14.25 -0.02 4.94
N LEU A 105 -13.43 0.04 5.99
CA LEU A 105 -12.04 0.52 5.94
C LEU A 105 -11.13 -0.25 4.97
N GLU A 106 -11.47 -1.50 4.64
CA GLU A 106 -10.65 -2.38 3.80
C GLU A 106 -11.22 -2.56 2.38
N CYS A 107 -12.42 -2.05 2.10
CA CYS A 107 -13.15 -2.34 0.86
C CYS A 107 -13.18 -1.17 -0.13
N LEU A 108 -12.76 0.03 0.28
CA LEU A 108 -12.77 1.21 -0.57
C LEU A 108 -11.35 1.57 -0.99
N ASN A 109 -11.20 1.95 -2.26
CA ASN A 109 -9.94 2.49 -2.77
C ASN A 109 -9.78 3.91 -2.20
N LEU A 110 -9.14 4.00 -1.04
CA LEU A 110 -8.81 5.25 -0.37
C LEU A 110 -7.42 5.69 -0.84
N GLY A 111 -7.24 6.99 -1.08
CA GLY A 111 -5.96 7.51 -1.50
C GLY A 111 -4.85 7.20 -0.49
N PRO A 112 -3.58 7.03 -0.93
CA PRO A 112 -2.49 6.60 -0.07
C PRO A 112 -2.27 7.52 1.13
N ARG A 113 -2.63 8.81 1.00
CA ARG A 113 -2.51 9.81 2.06
C ARG A 113 -3.55 9.62 3.16
N LEU A 114 -4.79 9.32 2.79
CA LEU A 114 -5.85 9.02 3.75
C LEU A 114 -5.60 7.69 4.46
N ILE A 115 -5.11 6.67 3.74
CA ILE A 115 -4.70 5.40 4.34
C ILE A 115 -3.62 5.62 5.39
N ASN A 116 -2.55 6.34 5.05
CA ASN A 116 -1.47 6.66 5.98
C ASN A 116 -1.98 7.45 7.20
N TYR A 117 -2.89 8.41 6.99
CA TYR A 117 -3.52 9.15 8.08
C TYR A 117 -4.26 8.20 9.03
N LEU A 118 -5.12 7.33 8.50
CA LEU A 118 -5.89 6.36 9.29
C LEU A 118 -5.01 5.38 10.08
N GLN A 119 -3.92 4.90 9.48
CA GLN A 119 -2.95 4.02 10.16
C GLN A 119 -2.25 4.75 11.32
N ASN A 120 -1.82 5.99 11.10
CA ASN A 120 -1.16 6.81 12.13
C ASN A 120 -2.13 7.29 13.23
N THR A 121 -3.41 7.46 12.92
CA THR A 121 -4.44 7.79 13.92
C THR A 121 -4.90 6.56 14.72
N ARG A 122 -4.93 5.37 14.11
CA ARG A 122 -5.21 4.10 14.83
C ARG A 122 -4.16 3.79 15.91
N LEU A 123 -2.90 4.18 15.68
CA LEU A 123 -1.82 4.06 16.67
C LEU A 123 -1.95 5.04 17.85
N GLN A 124 -2.89 6.00 17.83
CA GLN A 124 -3.11 6.96 18.91
C GLN A 124 -4.29 6.62 19.84
N VAL A 125 -5.11 5.63 19.50
CA VAL A 125 -6.26 5.20 20.34
C VAL A 125 -5.86 4.15 21.39
N GLY A 126 -4.58 3.78 21.44
CA GLY A 126 -4.05 2.74 22.32
C GLY A 126 -2.83 3.19 23.12
N THR A 127 -2.89 4.35 23.77
CA THR A 127 -2.04 4.61 24.95
C THR A 127 -2.62 5.79 25.70
N SER A 128 -3.22 5.49 26.85
CA SER A 128 -3.39 6.43 27.94
C SER A 128 -2.07 7.18 28.13
N LEU A 129 -2.06 8.47 27.84
CA LEU A 129 -0.92 9.34 28.11
C LEU A 129 -0.90 9.63 29.60
N ASP A 130 0.05 8.99 30.27
CA ASP A 130 0.69 9.55 31.45
C ASP A 130 1.19 10.98 31.15
N PRO A 131 1.13 11.90 32.12
CA PRO A 131 1.51 13.28 31.93
C PRO A 131 3.02 13.43 32.11
N ASP A 132 3.84 13.05 31.13
CA ASP A 132 5.21 13.56 31.05
C ASP A 132 5.76 13.51 29.62
N GLY A 133 6.29 14.65 29.20
CA GLY A 133 6.38 15.03 27.79
C GLY A 133 7.41 14.30 26.95
N ASN A 134 7.14 14.22 25.65
CA ASN A 134 8.12 14.66 24.67
C ASN A 134 7.44 14.98 23.32
N ARG A 135 7.53 16.25 22.92
CA ARG A 135 7.16 16.72 21.58
C ARG A 135 8.36 16.48 20.66
N ASN A 136 8.25 15.61 19.67
CA ASN A 136 9.21 15.60 18.56
C ASN A 136 8.51 15.85 17.21
N ILE A 137 8.55 17.13 16.88
CA ILE A 137 8.37 17.73 15.56
C ILE A 137 9.55 17.27 14.68
N ILE A 138 9.27 16.64 13.55
CA ILE A 138 10.18 16.51 12.41
C ILE A 138 9.41 17.13 11.24
N LYS A 139 9.46 18.44 10.94
CA LYS A 139 10.54 19.30 10.45
C LYS A 139 11.28 18.74 9.24
N ASP A 140 10.69 19.07 8.09
CA ASP A 140 11.27 19.08 6.75
C ASP A 140 12.68 19.68 6.71
N LYS A 141 13.62 18.97 6.07
CA LYS A 141 14.84 19.53 5.49
C LYS A 141 15.23 18.82 4.19
N ILE A 142 14.83 19.43 3.06
CA ILE A 142 15.64 19.91 1.91
C ILE A 142 17.09 19.33 1.89
N SER A 143 17.68 18.77 0.82
CA SER A 143 17.89 19.37 -0.52
C SER A 143 18.62 18.44 -1.53
N LYS A 144 18.39 18.72 -2.82
CA LYS A 144 19.34 18.78 -3.97
C LYS A 144 19.99 17.50 -4.53
N ASP A 145 19.67 17.18 -5.79
CA ASP A 145 20.52 17.27 -7.01
C ASP A 145 19.83 16.54 -8.19
N ARG A 146 19.43 17.24 -9.28
CA ARG A 146 20.12 17.50 -10.56
C ARG A 146 20.12 16.34 -11.58
N ILE A 147 19.66 16.68 -12.80
CA ILE A 147 19.91 16.02 -14.12
C ILE A 147 19.07 14.74 -14.36
N GLY A 148 18.40 14.48 -15.49
CA GLY A 148 18.26 15.16 -16.77
C GLY A 148 17.86 14.12 -17.85
N LYS A 149 16.86 14.48 -18.67
CA LYS A 149 16.65 14.07 -20.08
C LYS A 149 16.11 12.66 -20.47
N ASP A 150 15.22 12.75 -21.47
CA ASP A 150 14.85 11.80 -22.53
C ASP A 150 13.99 10.58 -22.15
N LYS A 151 13.11 10.01 -22.99
CA LYS A 151 12.18 10.40 -24.07
C LYS A 151 11.51 9.06 -24.46
N LEU A 152 10.27 9.13 -24.97
CA LEU A 152 9.57 8.09 -25.76
C LEU A 152 9.08 6.79 -25.05
N SER A 153 7.76 6.75 -24.85
CA SER A 153 6.77 5.85 -25.49
C SER A 153 7.14 4.43 -25.98
N GLN A 154 6.10 3.57 -25.89
CA GLN A 154 5.86 2.26 -26.51
C GLN A 154 6.20 1.07 -25.60
N ASP A 155 5.35 0.07 -25.33
CA ASP A 155 4.10 -0.35 -25.96
C ASP A 155 3.20 -1.09 -24.96
N LYS A 156 1.90 -1.12 -25.30
CA LYS A 156 0.89 -2.00 -24.72
C LYS A 156 1.25 -3.46 -25.03
N ILE A 157 1.21 -4.32 -24.03
CA ILE A 157 0.89 -5.73 -24.22
C ILE A 157 -0.30 -5.99 -23.29
N GLY A 158 -1.46 -6.29 -23.89
CA GLY A 158 -2.61 -6.75 -23.15
C GLY A 158 -2.34 -8.16 -22.64
N LEU A 159 -2.75 -8.45 -21.41
CA LEU A 159 -2.82 -9.81 -20.91
C LEU A 159 -4.12 -9.94 -20.09
N ASP A 160 -4.96 -10.79 -20.66
CA ASP A 160 -5.99 -11.64 -20.08
C ASP A 160 -6.04 -11.72 -18.55
N ASN A 161 -7.27 -11.68 -18.02
CA ASN A 161 -7.57 -11.93 -16.61
C ASN A 161 -7.20 -13.38 -16.24
N ASP A 162 -5.97 -13.57 -15.79
CA ASP A 162 -5.51 -14.80 -15.15
C ASP A 162 -5.53 -14.58 -13.61
N PRO A 163 -6.22 -15.42 -12.80
CA PRO A 163 -6.27 -15.31 -11.34
C PRO A 163 -4.89 -15.34 -10.64
N PHE A 164 -3.85 -15.68 -11.38
CA PHE A 164 -2.46 -15.64 -10.93
C PHE A 164 -1.90 -14.21 -10.86
N SER A 165 -2.36 -13.30 -11.73
CA SER A 165 -1.86 -11.93 -11.84
C SER A 165 -2.21 -11.05 -10.63
N SER A 166 -3.31 -11.33 -9.92
CA SER A 166 -3.69 -10.58 -8.72
C SER A 166 -2.91 -10.98 -7.47
N ARG A 167 -2.38 -12.21 -7.42
CA ARG A 167 -1.55 -12.69 -6.29
C ARG A 167 -0.16 -12.08 -6.34
N LEU A 168 0.43 -12.07 -7.54
CA LEU A 168 1.73 -11.45 -7.77
C LEU A 168 1.74 -9.96 -7.41
N THR A 169 0.62 -9.24 -7.61
CA THR A 169 0.52 -7.83 -7.21
C THR A 169 0.59 -7.64 -5.70
N ASP A 170 0.05 -8.57 -4.90
CA ASP A 170 0.06 -8.49 -3.44
C ASP A 170 1.47 -8.74 -2.86
N ASP A 171 2.19 -9.73 -3.40
CA ASP A 171 3.56 -10.05 -2.95
C ASP A 171 4.57 -8.99 -3.39
N ILE A 172 4.43 -8.46 -4.63
CA ILE A 172 5.24 -7.32 -5.09
C ILE A 172 5.00 -6.12 -4.16
N TRP A 173 3.74 -5.82 -3.85
CA TRP A 173 3.40 -4.72 -2.96
C TRP A 173 3.97 -4.91 -1.55
N LEU A 174 3.90 -6.13 -0.99
CA LEU A 174 4.46 -6.46 0.32
C LEU A 174 5.97 -6.22 0.36
N MET A 175 6.70 -6.65 -0.67
CA MET A 175 8.15 -6.50 -0.74
C MET A 175 8.58 -5.04 -0.91
N GLU A 176 7.90 -4.30 -1.79
CA GLU A 176 8.20 -2.87 -2.01
C GLU A 176 7.89 -2.04 -0.75
N THR A 177 6.87 -2.44 0.00
CA THR A 177 6.50 -1.81 1.27
C THR A 177 7.53 -2.07 2.38
N LEU A 178 7.92 -3.34 2.58
CA LEU A 178 8.81 -3.74 3.67
C LEU A 178 10.27 -3.34 3.45
N TRP A 179 10.73 -3.33 2.19
CA TRP A 179 12.12 -2.99 1.86
C TRP A 179 12.30 -1.52 1.50
N HIS A 180 11.21 -0.74 1.48
CA HIS A 180 11.20 0.68 1.13
C HIS A 180 11.91 0.99 -0.20
N ARG A 181 11.83 0.06 -1.17
CA ARG A 181 12.39 0.20 -2.52
C ARG A 181 11.52 -0.50 -3.56
N GLU A 182 11.52 0.02 -4.78
CA GLU A 182 10.88 -0.68 -5.90
C GLU A 182 11.66 -1.94 -6.29
N LEU A 183 10.93 -2.99 -6.67
CA LEU A 183 11.54 -4.21 -7.21
C LEU A 183 11.99 -3.97 -8.65
N THR A 184 13.18 -4.45 -8.98
CA THR A 184 13.67 -4.42 -10.35
C THR A 184 12.85 -5.35 -11.24
N ARG A 185 12.83 -5.11 -12.56
CA ARG A 185 12.15 -6.00 -13.53
C ARG A 185 12.61 -7.45 -13.41
N GLN A 186 13.89 -7.66 -13.14
CA GLN A 186 14.44 -9.00 -12.93
C GLN A 186 13.86 -9.65 -11.67
N GLU A 187 13.76 -8.92 -10.56
CA GLU A 187 13.15 -9.43 -9.32
C GLU A 187 11.66 -9.76 -9.49
N LYS A 188 10.92 -8.98 -10.28
CA LYS A 188 9.50 -9.24 -10.60
C LYS A 188 9.33 -10.52 -11.42
N VAL A 189 10.14 -10.72 -12.47
CA VAL A 189 10.15 -11.98 -13.25
C VAL A 189 10.56 -13.19 -12.40
N LEU A 190 11.47 -12.99 -11.45
CA LEU A 190 11.86 -14.07 -10.53
C LEU A 190 10.73 -14.47 -9.59
N LEU A 191 9.85 -13.54 -9.19
CA LEU A 191 8.66 -13.83 -8.40
C LEU A 191 7.62 -14.62 -9.21
N GLU A 192 7.40 -14.22 -10.47
CA GLU A 192 6.49 -14.92 -11.39
C GLU A 192 6.87 -16.40 -11.58
N GLY A 193 8.16 -16.72 -11.52
CA GLY A 193 8.67 -18.09 -11.68
C GLY A 193 8.68 -18.94 -10.42
N LEU A 194 8.24 -18.44 -9.25
CA LEU A 194 8.23 -19.21 -8.00
C LEU A 194 6.93 -20.00 -7.85
N THR A 195 7.04 -21.32 -7.70
CA THR A 195 5.89 -22.23 -7.49
C THR A 195 5.71 -22.58 -6.01
N VAL A 196 5.81 -21.58 -5.13
CA VAL A 196 5.74 -21.74 -3.67
C VAL A 196 4.35 -21.32 -3.18
N SER A 197 3.89 -21.85 -2.05
CA SER A 197 2.64 -21.40 -1.43
C SER A 197 2.73 -19.93 -0.98
N ASP A 198 1.70 -19.14 -1.28
CA ASP A 198 1.65 -17.69 -1.02
C ASP A 198 1.99 -17.35 0.44
N SER A 199 1.43 -18.10 1.40
CA SER A 199 1.68 -17.90 2.82
C SER A 199 3.13 -18.16 3.22
N LEU A 200 3.80 -19.12 2.58
CA LEU A 200 5.21 -19.43 2.83
C LEU A 200 6.12 -18.37 2.21
N LEU A 201 5.77 -17.87 1.00
CA LEU A 201 6.48 -16.78 0.35
C LEU A 201 6.40 -15.49 1.17
N GLN A 202 5.21 -15.12 1.65
CA GLN A 202 5.01 -13.95 2.51
C GLN A 202 5.82 -14.05 3.80
N LEU A 203 5.86 -15.23 4.42
CA LEU A 203 6.69 -15.45 5.61
C LEU A 203 8.19 -15.26 5.33
N ALA A 204 8.68 -15.74 4.18
CA ALA A 204 10.06 -15.53 3.76
C ALA A 204 10.37 -14.03 3.55
N ILE A 205 9.44 -13.30 2.92
CA ILE A 205 9.56 -11.85 2.70
C ILE A 205 9.64 -11.11 4.04
N HIS A 206 8.74 -11.40 4.99
CA HIS A 206 8.77 -10.80 6.33
C HIS A 206 10.10 -11.06 7.05
N LYS A 207 10.62 -12.30 6.99
CA LYS A 207 11.92 -12.63 7.60
C LYS A 207 13.09 -11.91 6.96
N THR A 208 13.07 -11.68 5.65
CA THR A 208 14.11 -10.87 5.03
C THR A 208 14.04 -9.40 5.44
N ALA A 209 12.84 -8.87 5.74
CA ALA A 209 12.67 -7.50 6.17
C ALA A 209 13.24 -7.24 7.58
N GLU A 210 13.23 -8.26 8.45
CA GLU A 210 13.85 -8.20 9.79
C GLU A 210 15.39 -8.16 9.76
N LEU A 211 16.00 -8.49 8.61
CA LEU A 211 17.45 -8.47 8.44
C LEU A 211 17.97 -7.08 8.05
N GLU A 212 19.29 -6.93 8.12
CA GLU A 212 19.99 -5.73 7.65
C GLU A 212 19.59 -5.35 6.20
N PRO A 213 19.49 -4.05 5.86
CA PRO A 213 19.07 -3.60 4.53
C PRO A 213 19.86 -4.20 3.35
N LYS A 214 21.14 -4.53 3.56
CA LYS A 214 21.98 -5.18 2.53
C LYS A 214 21.50 -6.60 2.15
N LYS A 215 20.75 -7.26 3.05
CA LYS A 215 20.22 -8.61 2.90
C LYS A 215 18.76 -8.63 2.40
N GLN A 216 18.13 -7.46 2.24
CA GLN A 216 16.76 -7.30 1.74
C GLN A 216 16.71 -7.41 0.20
N ASN A 217 16.96 -8.62 -0.30
CA ASN A 217 16.98 -8.91 -1.73
C ASN A 217 16.38 -10.28 -2.07
N MET A 218 16.00 -10.45 -3.33
CA MET A 218 15.36 -11.66 -3.83
C MET A 218 16.24 -12.91 -3.68
N SER A 219 17.56 -12.76 -3.76
CA SER A 219 18.49 -13.88 -3.57
C SER A 219 18.42 -14.43 -2.14
N TYR A 220 18.23 -13.55 -1.15
CA TYR A 220 18.04 -13.94 0.24
C TYR A 220 16.70 -14.62 0.47
N VAL A 221 15.61 -14.10 -0.12
CA VAL A 221 14.29 -14.74 -0.08
C VAL A 221 14.36 -16.16 -0.65
N LYS A 222 15.00 -16.35 -1.82
CA LYS A 222 15.23 -17.67 -2.40
C LYS A 222 16.06 -18.58 -1.51
N GLY A 223 17.10 -18.05 -0.88
CA GLY A 223 17.93 -18.80 0.07
C GLY A 223 17.15 -19.31 1.27
N ILE A 224 16.24 -18.49 1.82
CA ILE A 224 15.34 -18.89 2.92
C ILE A 224 14.39 -20.01 2.45
N LEU A 225 13.76 -19.83 1.29
CA LEU A 225 12.83 -20.82 0.72
C LEU A 225 13.53 -22.15 0.45
N MET A 226 14.74 -22.15 -0.15
CA MET A 226 15.53 -23.36 -0.37
C MET A 226 15.95 -24.03 0.94
N ASN A 227 16.25 -23.26 1.98
CA ASN A 227 16.58 -23.82 3.30
C ASN A 227 15.38 -24.54 3.92
N TRP A 228 14.19 -23.94 3.82
CA TRP A 228 12.95 -24.54 4.29
C TRP A 228 12.56 -25.78 3.50
N GLU A 229 12.72 -25.76 2.18
CA GLU A 229 12.54 -26.92 1.32
C GLU A 229 13.48 -28.06 1.70
N ALA A 230 14.77 -27.77 1.95
CA ALA A 230 15.75 -28.77 2.38
C ALA A 230 15.44 -29.37 3.76
N ARG A 231 14.73 -28.64 4.62
CA ARG A 231 14.22 -29.12 5.92
C ARG A 231 12.86 -29.82 5.82
N GLY A 232 12.27 -29.86 4.63
CA GLY A 232 10.96 -30.48 4.38
C GLY A 232 9.77 -29.63 4.81
N PHE A 233 9.94 -28.30 4.99
CA PHE A 233 8.84 -27.41 5.34
C PHE A 233 8.12 -26.91 4.08
N ILE A 234 6.87 -27.34 3.92
CA ILE A 234 6.04 -27.05 2.72
C ILE A 234 4.98 -25.98 3.02
N THR A 235 4.72 -25.73 4.31
CA THR A 235 3.70 -24.77 4.79
C THR A 235 4.26 -23.79 5.81
N ALA A 236 3.75 -22.56 5.84
CA ALA A 236 4.16 -21.53 6.80
C ALA A 236 4.02 -21.98 8.27
N ASP A 237 2.98 -22.74 8.59
CA ASP A 237 2.74 -23.23 9.95
C ASP A 237 3.85 -24.19 10.45
N GLN A 238 4.36 -25.05 9.57
CA GLN A 238 5.48 -25.95 9.90
C GLN A 238 6.74 -25.16 10.24
N VAL A 239 7.01 -24.06 9.50
CA VAL A 239 8.13 -23.17 9.78
C VAL A 239 7.95 -22.49 11.14
N ILE A 240 6.78 -21.89 11.38
CA ILE A 240 6.47 -21.17 12.62
C ILE A 240 6.57 -22.09 13.85
N VAL A 241 6.09 -23.34 13.72
CA VAL A 241 6.19 -24.34 14.79
C VAL A 241 7.66 -24.71 15.03
N SER A 242 8.44 -24.96 13.98
CA SER A 242 9.86 -25.31 14.11
C SER A 242 10.73 -24.20 14.73
N GLU A 243 10.32 -22.93 14.58
CA GLU A 243 11.05 -21.78 15.11
C GLU A 243 10.69 -21.46 16.56
N LYS A 244 9.48 -21.81 17.01
CA LYS A 244 9.11 -21.70 18.44
C LYS A 244 9.93 -22.65 19.33
N ASP A 245 10.39 -23.76 18.76
CA ASP A 245 11.26 -24.72 19.45
C ASP A 245 12.75 -24.33 19.40
N TYR A 246 13.12 -23.27 18.67
CA TYR A 246 14.50 -22.78 18.60
C TYR A 246 14.85 -21.99 19.86
N ARG A 247 15.58 -22.63 20.78
CA ARG A 247 16.32 -21.93 21.83
C ARG A 247 17.70 -21.56 21.29
N PRO A 248 18.07 -20.27 21.19
CA PRO A 248 19.45 -19.93 20.89
C PRO A 248 20.32 -20.56 21.98
N LEU A 249 21.37 -21.29 21.56
CA LEU A 249 22.44 -21.65 22.49
C LEU A 249 23.04 -20.33 22.96
N GLU A 250 22.73 -19.92 24.18
CA GLU A 250 23.48 -18.87 24.86
C GLU A 250 24.90 -19.39 25.02
N ILE A 251 25.78 -19.00 24.10
CA ILE A 251 27.21 -19.20 24.26
C ILE A 251 27.65 -18.18 25.31
N SER A 252 27.31 -18.45 26.57
CA SER A 252 27.85 -17.73 27.71
C SER A 252 29.32 -18.11 27.83
N ASN A 253 30.20 -17.14 27.58
CA ASN A 253 31.64 -17.17 27.85
C ASN A 253 32.35 -18.46 27.39
N VAL A 254 32.72 -18.52 26.11
CA VAL A 254 33.84 -19.39 25.71
C VAL A 254 35.10 -18.79 26.32
N GLU A 255 35.57 -19.34 27.43
CA GLU A 255 36.92 -19.08 27.91
C GLU A 255 37.90 -19.64 26.87
N VAL A 256 38.63 -18.74 26.21
CA VAL A 256 39.67 -19.10 25.26
C VAL A 256 40.82 -19.69 26.06
N SER A 257 41.18 -20.95 25.77
CA SER A 257 42.31 -21.62 26.42
C SER A 257 43.58 -20.79 26.32
N GLU A 258 44.35 -20.73 27.42
CA GLU A 258 45.64 -20.01 27.47
C GLU A 258 46.60 -20.47 26.37
N ASP A 259 46.56 -21.75 25.97
CA ASP A 259 47.37 -22.30 24.88
C ASP A 259 47.04 -21.65 23.52
N PHE A 260 45.77 -21.31 23.30
CA PHE A 260 45.34 -20.67 22.06
C PHE A 260 45.79 -19.21 22.01
N ILE A 261 45.77 -18.51 23.15
CA ILE A 261 46.27 -17.14 23.26
C ILE A 261 47.79 -17.12 23.07
N ALA A 262 48.51 -18.05 23.68
CA ALA A 262 49.97 -18.19 23.53
C ALA A 262 50.38 -18.49 22.08
N ALA A 263 49.64 -19.34 21.37
CA ALA A 263 49.89 -19.63 19.96
C ALA A 263 49.65 -18.40 19.05
N MET A 264 48.72 -17.53 19.42
CA MET A 264 48.35 -16.34 18.65
C MET A 264 49.40 -15.21 18.78
N ASP A 265 50.09 -15.13 19.91
CA ASP A 265 51.20 -14.18 20.10
C ASP A 265 52.50 -14.61 19.40
N ILE A 266 52.66 -15.88 19.03
CA ILE A 266 53.80 -16.37 18.23
C ILE A 266 53.75 -15.85 16.78
N TRP A 267 52.59 -15.41 16.30
CA TRP A 267 52.37 -14.95 14.93
C TRP A 267 52.35 -13.43 14.78
N LYS A 268 52.77 -12.69 15.82
CA LYS A 268 52.70 -11.22 15.90
C LYS A 268 54.00 -10.50 15.53
N ASP A 269 54.81 -11.09 14.65
CA ASP A 269 55.98 -10.43 14.03
C ASP A 269 55.62 -9.77 12.69
#